data_AF-A0A7S2VL23-F1
#
_entry.id   AF-A0A7S2VL23-F1
#
_cell.length_a   1.000
_cell.length_b   1.000
_cell.length_c   1.000
_cell.angle_alpha   90.00
_cell.angle_beta   90.00
_cell.angle_gamma   90.00
#
_symmetry.space_group_name_H-M   'P 1'
#
loop_
_entity.id
_entity.type
_entity.pdbx_description
1 polymer ?
#
loop_
_entity_poly.entity_id
_entity_poly.type
_entity_poly.pdbx_seq_one_letter_code
_entity_poly.pdbx_strand_id
1 'polypeptide(L)'
;MGSSYKRRHHALLGMIAQPSGHPTTRGRRLTAWSCLMLPLCAAVQEPRQAAVRPGPGELVAVVADTTGTKDLAWLRGVRVDRVAGSPRCISESRPWLQWIVDNYNSLPPRVFFSHGQSNSWHTNVDLDWIKREHVEVTMLSHERWMEVHEDMGEETPFLEAWHRALFGQSWAQWAHAKVLHRQCCAESVVTREVIRRHPKELYQALIETIDAVPTAPWGFVFEHTVESLWRDAVVGNAVENLRRWAAEQAQQATHGSLLQQVDLGVLERDRESRTNMFLAAR
;
A
#
# COMPACT_ATOMS: atom_id res chain seq x y z
N MET A 1 32.38 -15.55 21.32
CA MET A 1 33.48 -16.24 20.61
C MET A 1 32.95 -17.56 20.08
N GLY A 2 32.94 -17.70 18.75
CA GLY A 2 32.92 -18.94 17.94
C GLY A 2 31.98 -20.09 18.30
N SER A 3 31.00 -20.35 17.43
CA SER A 3 30.74 -21.74 17.02
C SER A 3 30.17 -21.80 15.60
N SER A 4 30.91 -22.48 14.74
CA SER A 4 30.72 -22.68 13.30
C SER A 4 29.87 -23.93 13.08
N TYR A 5 28.75 -23.81 12.38
CA TYR A 5 27.95 -24.98 11.99
C TYR A 5 28.30 -25.45 10.58
N LYS A 6 28.83 -26.67 10.52
CA LYS A 6 29.38 -27.34 9.34
C LYS A 6 28.30 -27.87 8.40
N ARG A 7 28.56 -27.70 7.10
CA ARG A 7 27.99 -28.38 5.95
C ARG A 7 28.05 -29.92 6.09
N ARG A 8 27.01 -30.62 5.63
CA ARG A 8 27.07 -32.05 5.31
C ARG A 8 26.87 -32.24 3.80
N HIS A 9 27.90 -32.80 3.17
CA HIS A 9 27.82 -33.48 1.88
C HIS A 9 27.40 -34.94 2.11
N HIS A 10 26.52 -35.47 1.26
CA HIS A 10 26.50 -36.89 0.93
C HIS A 10 26.42 -37.04 -0.58
N ALA A 11 27.41 -37.73 -1.14
CA ALA A 11 27.48 -38.19 -2.51
C ALA A 11 26.89 -39.60 -2.59
N LEU A 12 26.24 -39.91 -3.71
CA LEU A 12 25.96 -41.28 -4.14
C LEU A 12 26.27 -41.37 -5.65
N LEU A 13 27.26 -42.21 -5.95
CA LEU A 13 27.64 -42.75 -7.26
C LEU A 13 26.40 -43.44 -7.88
N GLY A 14 26.12 -43.44 -9.17
CA GLY A 14 27.03 -43.54 -10.32
C GLY A 14 26.83 -44.93 -10.97
N MET A 15 25.85 -45.07 -11.85
CA MET A 15 25.79 -46.16 -12.83
C MET A 15 25.57 -45.60 -14.23
N ILE A 16 26.44 -46.03 -15.13
CA ILE A 16 26.67 -45.54 -16.48
C ILE A 16 25.84 -46.38 -17.47
N ALA A 17 25.13 -45.71 -18.36
CA ALA A 17 24.84 -46.18 -19.71
C ALA A 17 24.83 -44.97 -20.66
N GLN A 18 25.70 -44.97 -21.66
CA GLN A 18 25.76 -44.00 -22.77
C GLN A 18 24.97 -44.53 -24.01
N PRO A 19 24.94 -43.84 -25.18
CA PRO A 19 24.02 -42.75 -25.46
C PRO A 19 23.31 -42.89 -26.83
N SER A 20 22.28 -42.10 -27.12
CA SER A 20 21.94 -41.75 -28.50
C SER A 20 21.18 -40.42 -28.58
N GLY A 21 21.61 -39.55 -29.51
CA GLY A 21 20.77 -38.51 -30.12
C GLY A 21 20.86 -37.07 -29.59
N HIS A 22 21.73 -36.25 -30.20
CA HIS A 22 21.74 -34.77 -30.22
C HIS A 22 20.49 -34.13 -30.87
N PRO A 23 20.32 -32.77 -30.91
CA PRO A 23 20.79 -31.71 -30.01
C PRO A 23 19.68 -30.72 -29.57
N THR A 24 19.97 -29.96 -28.52
CA THR A 24 19.15 -28.89 -27.94
C THR A 24 19.46 -27.52 -28.54
N THR A 25 18.43 -26.75 -28.90
CA THR A 25 18.53 -25.33 -29.26
C THR A 25 18.31 -24.42 -28.06
N ARG A 26 19.32 -23.61 -27.76
CA ARG A 26 19.30 -22.42 -26.90
C ARG A 26 18.46 -21.30 -27.56
N GLY A 27 17.70 -20.56 -26.76
CA GLY A 27 17.18 -19.24 -27.15
C GLY A 27 15.88 -18.83 -26.44
N ARG A 28 15.93 -18.47 -25.15
CA ARG A 28 14.84 -17.73 -24.50
C ARG A 28 14.97 -16.25 -24.88
N ARG A 29 14.04 -15.77 -25.71
CA ARG A 29 13.80 -14.34 -25.95
C ARG A 29 12.88 -13.79 -24.85
N LEU A 30 13.31 -12.72 -24.21
CA LEU A 30 12.47 -11.85 -23.40
C LEU A 30 11.71 -10.92 -24.37
N THR A 31 10.38 -11.00 -24.40
CA THR A 31 9.54 -10.02 -25.09
C THR A 31 9.02 -9.02 -24.08
N ALA A 32 9.50 -7.78 -24.20
CA ALA A 32 8.95 -6.60 -23.56
C ALA A 32 7.47 -6.42 -23.94
N TRP A 33 6.61 -6.16 -22.95
CA TRP A 33 5.25 -5.69 -23.18
C TRP A 33 5.17 -4.25 -22.70
N SER A 34 4.94 -3.37 -23.68
CA SER A 34 4.75 -1.94 -23.55
C SER A 34 3.43 -1.63 -22.86
N CYS A 35 3.45 -0.82 -21.79
CA CYS A 35 2.27 -0.16 -21.26
C CYS A 35 1.86 0.98 -22.21
N LEU A 36 0.79 0.77 -22.97
CA LEU A 36 0.10 1.80 -23.75
C LEU A 36 -0.90 2.54 -22.86
N MET A 37 -0.82 3.87 -22.90
CA MET A 37 -1.69 4.83 -22.23
C MET A 37 -3.12 4.83 -22.80
N LEU A 38 -4.10 4.70 -21.88
CA LEU A 38 -5.45 5.32 -21.79
C LEU A 38 -6.45 5.27 -22.97
N PRO A 39 -7.76 5.18 -22.68
CA PRO A 39 -8.54 6.42 -22.51
C PRO A 39 -9.50 6.43 -21.30
N LEU A 40 -9.91 7.65 -20.95
CA LEU A 40 -10.87 8.02 -19.91
C LEU A 40 -12.15 7.16 -19.96
N CYS A 41 -12.47 6.48 -18.87
CA CYS A 41 -13.85 6.08 -18.57
C CYS A 41 -14.48 7.16 -17.69
N ALA A 42 -15.50 7.83 -18.21
CA ALA A 42 -16.38 8.69 -17.44
C ALA A 42 -16.99 7.88 -16.28
N ALA A 43 -16.71 8.27 -15.04
CA ALA A 43 -17.33 7.70 -13.86
C ALA A 43 -18.82 8.07 -13.87
N VAL A 44 -19.69 7.10 -14.15
CA VAL A 44 -21.12 7.21 -13.90
C VAL A 44 -21.30 7.26 -12.39
N GLN A 45 -21.60 8.45 -11.85
CA GLN A 45 -22.02 8.60 -10.45
C GLN A 45 -23.41 8.00 -10.32
N GLU A 46 -23.52 6.82 -9.68
CA GLU A 46 -24.81 6.30 -9.26
C GLU A 46 -25.46 7.23 -8.22
N PRO A 47 -26.80 7.37 -8.24
CA PRO A 47 -27.50 8.22 -7.29
C PRO A 47 -27.28 7.71 -5.86
N ARG A 48 -26.70 8.57 -5.01
CA ARG A 48 -26.58 8.33 -3.56
C ARG A 48 -27.95 7.94 -3.02
N GLN A 49 -28.10 6.68 -2.59
CA GLN A 49 -29.27 6.23 -1.86
C GLN A 49 -29.51 7.16 -0.67
N ALA A 50 -30.77 7.56 -0.49
CA ALA A 50 -31.18 8.46 0.59
C ALA A 50 -30.73 7.88 1.94
N ALA A 51 -29.90 8.64 2.65
CA ALA A 51 -29.30 8.25 3.92
C ALA A 51 -30.39 7.94 4.95
N VAL A 52 -30.59 6.65 5.24
CA VAL A 52 -31.35 6.19 6.40
C VAL A 52 -30.67 6.75 7.64
N ARG A 53 -31.44 7.40 8.53
CA ARG A 53 -30.88 8.03 9.72
C ARG A 53 -30.37 6.96 10.71
N PRO A 54 -29.11 7.05 11.12
CA PRO A 54 -28.51 6.21 12.17
C PRO A 54 -29.22 6.26 13.52
N GLY A 55 -29.35 5.11 14.18
CA GLY A 55 -29.60 5.04 15.63
C GLY A 55 -28.33 5.34 16.45
N PRO A 56 -28.44 5.55 17.78
CA PRO A 56 -27.30 5.85 18.64
C PRO A 56 -26.34 4.64 18.72
N GLY A 57 -25.01 4.84 18.55
CA GLY A 57 -24.00 3.76 18.62
C GLY A 57 -23.52 3.20 17.27
N GLU A 58 -23.89 3.87 16.19
CA GLU A 58 -23.73 3.40 14.82
C GLU A 58 -22.26 3.19 14.41
N LEU A 59 -21.94 1.92 14.21
CA LEU A 59 -20.75 1.46 13.53
C LEU A 59 -20.97 1.61 12.01
N VAL A 60 -19.99 2.17 11.30
CA VAL A 60 -19.94 2.09 9.83
C VAL A 60 -18.78 1.21 9.43
N ALA A 61 -19.03 0.23 8.58
CA ALA A 61 -17.99 -0.58 7.95
C ALA A 61 -17.54 0.09 6.65
N VAL A 62 -16.25 0.42 6.56
CA VAL A 62 -15.61 0.97 5.36
C VAL A 62 -14.83 -0.15 4.71
N VAL A 63 -15.36 -0.66 3.59
CA VAL A 63 -14.89 -1.89 2.97
C VAL A 63 -14.14 -1.60 1.68
N ALA A 64 -12.87 -2.02 1.62
CA ALA A 64 -12.09 -1.99 0.38
C ALA A 64 -12.56 -3.11 -0.57
N ASP A 65 -13.29 -2.74 -1.62
CA ASP A 65 -13.89 -3.68 -2.58
C ASP A 65 -13.73 -3.17 -4.02
N THR A 66 -12.56 -3.42 -4.61
CA THR A 66 -12.20 -3.00 -5.97
C THR A 66 -13.16 -3.50 -7.04
N THR A 67 -13.62 -4.74 -6.91
CA THR A 67 -14.40 -5.42 -7.95
C THR A 67 -15.91 -5.27 -7.73
N GLY A 68 -16.33 -4.82 -6.54
CA GLY A 68 -17.74 -4.80 -6.15
C GLY A 68 -18.31 -6.21 -5.89
N THR A 69 -17.48 -7.26 -6.00
CA THR A 69 -17.94 -8.66 -6.01
C THR A 69 -17.82 -9.33 -4.65
N LYS A 70 -17.33 -8.64 -3.61
CA LYS A 70 -17.19 -9.24 -2.28
C LYS A 70 -18.58 -9.51 -1.67
N ASP A 71 -18.72 -10.69 -1.06
CA ASP A 71 -19.91 -11.01 -0.27
C ASP A 71 -19.82 -10.32 1.09
N LEU A 72 -20.64 -9.27 1.24
CA LEU A 72 -20.74 -8.48 2.45
C LEU A 72 -22.01 -8.78 3.24
N ALA A 73 -22.73 -9.85 2.90
CA ALA A 73 -23.97 -10.24 3.58
C ALA A 73 -23.75 -10.61 5.05
N TRP A 74 -22.51 -10.81 5.50
CA TRP A 74 -22.21 -11.02 6.91
C TRP A 74 -22.27 -9.73 7.73
N LEU A 75 -22.09 -8.54 7.12
CA LEU A 75 -22.16 -7.21 7.75
C LEU A 75 -23.59 -6.74 8.06
N ARG A 76 -24.53 -7.65 8.32
CA ARG A 76 -25.96 -7.31 8.48
C ARG A 76 -26.19 -6.36 9.64
N GLY A 77 -27.03 -5.34 9.39
CA GLY A 77 -27.38 -4.34 10.38
C GLY A 77 -26.26 -3.35 10.68
N VAL A 78 -25.24 -3.27 9.82
CA VAL A 78 -24.19 -2.25 9.84
C VAL A 78 -24.24 -1.51 8.52
N ARG A 79 -24.15 -0.18 8.54
CA ARG A 79 -24.00 0.59 7.31
C ARG A 79 -22.65 0.24 6.68
N VAL A 80 -22.66 -0.07 5.38
CA VAL A 80 -21.46 -0.41 4.63
C VAL A 80 -21.17 0.68 3.60
N ASP A 81 -20.02 1.33 3.75
CA ASP A 81 -19.47 2.24 2.77
C ASP A 81 -18.40 1.49 1.97
N ARG A 82 -18.69 1.17 0.71
CA ARG A 82 -17.71 0.55 -0.20
C ARG A 82 -16.77 1.63 -0.73
N VAL A 83 -15.48 1.39 -0.64
CA VAL A 83 -14.45 2.22 -1.27
C VAL A 83 -13.72 1.40 -2.32
N ALA A 84 -13.33 2.05 -3.41
CA ALA A 84 -12.58 1.39 -4.47
C ALA A 84 -11.28 0.84 -3.88
N GLY A 85 -11.07 -0.48 -3.91
CA GLY A 85 -9.73 -1.03 -3.69
C GLY A 85 -8.85 -0.84 -4.94
N SER A 86 -7.58 -1.24 -4.85
CA SER A 86 -6.58 -1.12 -5.93
C SER A 86 -5.69 -2.38 -5.93
N PRO A 87 -4.77 -2.62 -6.89
CA PRO A 87 -3.79 -3.70 -6.76
C PRO A 87 -3.02 -3.61 -5.44
N ARG A 88 -2.51 -4.75 -4.93
CA ARG A 88 -1.93 -4.89 -3.57
C ARG A 88 -0.88 -3.83 -3.19
N CYS A 89 -0.19 -3.23 -4.15
CA CYS A 89 0.72 -2.11 -3.91
C CYS A 89 0.03 -0.86 -3.33
N ILE A 90 -1.24 -0.59 -3.65
CA ILE A 90 -2.00 0.59 -3.18
C ILE A 90 -3.20 0.18 -2.28
N SER A 91 -3.60 -1.10 -2.34
CA SER A 91 -4.99 -1.62 -2.22
C SER A 91 -5.93 -1.01 -1.18
N GLU A 92 -5.51 -0.75 0.06
CA GLU A 92 -6.46 -0.28 1.11
C GLU A 92 -6.13 1.06 1.76
N SER A 93 -4.88 1.49 1.69
CA SER A 93 -4.43 2.66 2.45
C SER A 93 -5.05 3.95 1.91
N ARG A 94 -4.88 4.22 0.62
CA ARG A 94 -5.40 5.44 -0.01
C ARG A 94 -6.93 5.57 0.08
N PRO A 95 -7.73 4.54 -0.26
CA PRO A 95 -9.19 4.68 -0.26
C PRO A 95 -9.78 4.87 1.14
N TRP A 96 -9.22 4.22 2.16
CA TRP A 96 -9.64 4.45 3.55
C TRP A 96 -9.24 5.85 4.04
N LEU A 97 -8.02 6.31 3.74
CA LEU A 97 -7.60 7.66 4.04
C LEU A 97 -8.50 8.70 3.35
N GLN A 98 -8.86 8.48 2.08
CA GLN A 98 -9.76 9.36 1.35
C GLN A 98 -11.15 9.38 1.98
N TRP A 99 -11.69 8.22 2.37
CA TRP A 99 -12.97 8.16 3.06
C TRP A 99 -12.95 8.94 4.38
N ILE A 100 -11.85 8.87 5.14
CA ILE A 100 -11.68 9.69 6.35
C ILE A 100 -11.73 11.18 5.98
N VAL A 101 -10.99 11.62 4.97
CA VAL A 101 -10.98 13.02 4.51
C VAL A 101 -12.36 13.51 4.10
N ASP A 102 -13.09 12.70 3.34
CA ASP A 102 -14.41 13.05 2.80
C ASP A 102 -15.47 13.13 3.90
N ASN A 103 -15.33 12.31 4.94
CA ASN A 103 -16.30 12.22 6.03
C ASN A 103 -15.84 12.92 7.32
N TYR A 104 -14.65 13.54 7.36
CA TYR A 104 -13.99 13.98 8.60
C TYR A 104 -14.88 14.79 9.55
N ASN A 105 -15.65 15.75 9.00
CA ASN A 105 -16.55 16.61 9.76
C ASN A 105 -17.81 15.90 10.26
N SER A 106 -18.18 14.78 9.65
CA SER A 106 -19.38 13.98 9.92
C SER A 106 -19.08 12.51 10.18
N LEU A 107 -17.87 12.17 10.64
CA LEU A 107 -17.44 10.79 10.94
C LEU A 107 -18.49 10.12 11.82
N PRO A 108 -18.82 8.83 11.64
CA PRO A 108 -19.67 8.09 12.58
C PRO A 108 -18.95 7.89 13.92
N PRO A 109 -19.65 7.56 15.01
CA PRO A 109 -19.01 7.31 16.31
C PRO A 109 -17.91 6.25 16.27
N ARG A 110 -18.09 5.18 15.47
CA ARG A 110 -17.10 4.12 15.25
C ARG A 110 -17.01 3.76 13.77
N VAL A 111 -15.80 3.48 13.33
CA VAL A 111 -15.48 3.06 11.97
C VAL A 111 -14.80 1.70 12.03
N PHE A 112 -15.28 0.75 11.24
CA PHE A 112 -14.64 -0.54 11.02
C PHE A 112 -14.01 -0.54 9.62
N PHE A 113 -12.70 -0.45 9.53
CA PHE A 113 -11.95 -0.61 8.28
C PHE A 113 -11.74 -2.10 8.01
N SER A 114 -12.23 -2.59 6.87
CA SER A 114 -12.21 -4.01 6.54
C SER A 114 -11.85 -4.30 5.10
N HIS A 115 -11.14 -5.40 4.89
CA HIS A 115 -10.95 -5.98 3.57
C HIS A 115 -12.24 -6.67 3.07
N GLY A 116 -13.28 -6.80 3.89
CA GLY A 116 -14.60 -7.29 3.48
C GLY A 116 -14.83 -8.78 3.66
N GLN A 117 -13.81 -9.56 4.00
CA GLN A 117 -14.00 -10.95 4.41
C GLN A 117 -14.30 -11.04 5.92
N SER A 118 -15.23 -11.90 6.32
CA SER A 118 -15.45 -12.21 7.74
C SER A 118 -14.35 -13.09 8.34
N ASN A 119 -13.66 -13.85 7.49
CA ASN A 119 -12.53 -14.70 7.85
C ASN A 119 -11.47 -14.61 6.75
N SER A 120 -10.26 -14.25 7.13
CA SER A 120 -9.08 -14.12 6.28
C SER A 120 -7.91 -14.87 6.93
N TRP A 121 -6.74 -14.85 6.29
CA TRP A 121 -5.53 -15.45 6.90
C TRP A 121 -5.24 -14.81 8.27
N HIS A 122 -5.25 -13.48 8.37
CA HIS A 122 -4.85 -12.78 9.59
C HIS A 122 -6.03 -12.42 10.52
N THR A 123 -7.28 -12.51 10.05
CA THR A 123 -8.45 -11.99 10.78
C THR A 123 -9.58 -12.99 10.83
N ASN A 124 -10.18 -13.19 12.00
CA ASN A 124 -11.46 -13.89 12.16
C ASN A 124 -12.43 -12.99 12.92
N VAL A 125 -13.36 -12.36 12.21
CA VAL A 125 -14.20 -11.28 12.72
C VAL A 125 -15.51 -11.81 13.28
N ASP A 126 -15.74 -11.57 14.56
CA ASP A 126 -17.08 -11.64 15.17
C ASP A 126 -17.74 -10.25 15.10
N LEU A 127 -18.73 -10.11 14.20
CA LEU A 127 -19.45 -8.86 14.02
C LEU A 127 -20.26 -8.45 15.26
N ASP A 128 -20.84 -9.42 15.97
CA ASP A 128 -21.64 -9.14 17.16
C ASP A 128 -20.75 -8.67 18.31
N TRP A 129 -19.52 -9.21 18.39
CA TRP A 129 -18.49 -8.66 19.27
C TRP A 129 -18.12 -7.22 18.87
N ILE A 130 -17.80 -6.96 17.60
CA ILE A 130 -17.45 -5.59 17.13
C ILE A 130 -18.56 -4.58 17.45
N LYS A 131 -19.83 -4.96 17.25
CA LYS A 131 -20.98 -4.08 17.56
C LYS A 131 -21.02 -3.67 19.04
N ARG A 132 -20.64 -4.58 19.94
CA ARG A 132 -20.63 -4.38 21.40
C ARG A 132 -19.31 -3.82 21.94
N GLU A 133 -18.22 -3.90 21.18
CA GLU A 133 -16.89 -3.49 21.65
C GLU A 133 -16.75 -1.97 21.65
N HIS A 134 -16.37 -1.39 22.79
CA HIS A 134 -16.34 0.07 22.99
C HIS A 134 -14.93 0.62 23.21
N VAL A 135 -13.90 -0.21 23.00
CA VAL A 135 -12.50 0.24 23.01
C VAL A 135 -12.26 1.24 21.87
N GLU A 136 -11.46 2.28 22.16
CA GLU A 136 -11.15 3.35 21.21
C GLU A 136 -10.46 2.85 19.93
N VAL A 137 -9.58 1.86 20.08
CA VAL A 137 -8.80 1.25 18.99
C VAL A 137 -8.66 -0.25 19.22
N THR A 138 -9.18 -1.01 18.27
CA THR A 138 -9.02 -2.46 18.18
C THR A 138 -8.41 -2.80 16.84
N MET A 139 -7.22 -3.38 16.84
CA MET A 139 -6.67 -4.06 15.66
C MET A 139 -7.25 -5.47 15.62
N LEU A 140 -7.76 -5.91 14.47
CA LEU A 140 -8.57 -7.14 14.39
C LEU A 140 -7.77 -8.40 14.09
N SER A 141 -6.52 -8.26 13.67
CA SER A 141 -5.66 -9.43 13.48
C SER A 141 -5.41 -10.15 14.80
N HIS A 142 -5.35 -11.48 14.73
CA HIS A 142 -4.92 -12.32 15.84
C HIS A 142 -3.40 -12.55 15.86
N GLU A 143 -2.72 -12.17 14.78
CA GLU A 143 -1.27 -12.29 14.63
C GLU A 143 -0.56 -10.96 14.93
N ARG A 144 0.68 -11.08 15.39
CA ARG A 144 1.61 -9.97 15.55
C ARG A 144 2.61 -10.03 14.41
N TRP A 145 3.18 -8.88 14.08
CA TRP A 145 4.34 -8.89 13.20
C TRP A 145 5.48 -9.67 13.85
N MET A 146 5.87 -10.80 13.25
CA MET A 146 6.95 -11.65 13.74
C MET A 146 8.32 -11.27 13.16
N GLU A 147 8.35 -10.60 12.00
CA GLU A 147 9.56 -10.29 11.23
C GLU A 147 9.52 -8.83 10.72
N VAL A 148 9.40 -7.85 11.62
CA VAL A 148 9.71 -6.46 11.24
C VAL A 148 11.21 -6.28 11.37
N HIS A 149 11.87 -6.06 10.23
CA HIS A 149 13.28 -5.80 10.14
C HIS A 149 13.54 -4.33 9.80
N GLU A 150 14.74 -3.84 10.09
CA GLU A 150 15.19 -2.53 9.64
C GLU A 150 15.23 -2.41 8.11
N ASP A 151 15.37 -3.56 7.43
CA ASP A 151 15.29 -3.70 5.98
C ASP A 151 14.09 -4.56 5.59
N MET A 152 13.06 -3.91 5.05
CA MET A 152 11.84 -4.48 4.48
C MET A 152 11.88 -4.42 2.94
N GLY A 153 13.07 -4.30 2.35
CA GLY A 153 13.25 -4.23 0.91
C GLY A 153 12.63 -2.97 0.30
N GLU A 154 11.70 -3.15 -0.65
CA GLU A 154 11.09 -2.05 -1.39
C GLU A 154 10.24 -1.10 -0.51
N GLU A 155 9.83 -1.54 0.68
CA GLU A 155 9.04 -0.73 1.62
C GLU A 155 9.89 0.24 2.42
N THR A 156 11.16 -0.11 2.69
CA THR A 156 12.02 0.61 3.63
C THR A 156 12.10 2.11 3.38
N PRO A 157 12.32 2.60 2.13
CA PRO A 157 12.41 4.04 1.89
C PRO A 157 11.13 4.80 2.28
N PHE A 158 9.97 4.17 2.12
CA PHE A 158 8.67 4.77 2.40
C PHE A 158 8.31 4.67 3.88
N LEU A 159 8.64 3.54 4.52
CA LEU A 159 8.57 3.37 5.96
C LEU A 159 9.45 4.39 6.67
N GLU A 160 10.69 4.58 6.21
CA GLU A 160 11.62 5.58 6.74
C GLU A 160 11.06 6.99 6.60
N ALA A 161 10.51 7.33 5.43
CA ALA A 161 9.91 8.64 5.19
C ALA A 161 8.72 8.91 6.12
N TRP A 162 7.76 7.98 6.19
CA TRP A 162 6.57 8.14 7.03
C TRP A 162 6.91 8.14 8.51
N HIS A 163 7.77 7.26 9.00
CA HIS A 163 8.09 7.19 10.43
C HIS A 163 8.86 8.41 10.90
N ARG A 164 9.77 8.95 10.08
CA ARG A 164 10.43 10.23 10.39
C ARG A 164 9.43 11.38 10.40
N ALA A 165 8.57 11.44 9.38
CA ALA A 165 7.61 12.53 9.25
C ALA A 165 6.56 12.52 10.35
N LEU A 166 6.00 11.35 10.69
CA LEU A 166 4.91 11.18 11.64
C LEU A 166 5.38 11.12 13.09
N PHE A 167 6.47 10.40 13.37
CA PHE A 167 6.85 10.05 14.74
C PHE A 167 8.23 10.59 15.14
N GLY A 168 8.92 11.31 14.26
CA GLY A 168 10.22 11.92 14.56
C GLY A 168 11.35 10.92 14.79
N GLN A 169 11.21 9.68 14.32
CA GLN A 169 12.19 8.61 14.49
C GLN A 169 12.38 7.85 13.18
N SER A 170 13.54 7.21 13.00
CA SER A 170 13.73 6.33 11.84
C SER A 170 12.86 5.08 11.92
N TRP A 171 12.64 4.43 10.80
CA TRP A 171 12.00 3.13 10.74
C TRP A 171 12.74 2.11 11.61
N ALA A 172 14.06 2.04 11.51
CA ALA A 172 14.87 1.13 12.31
C ALA A 172 14.69 1.36 13.83
N GLN A 173 14.63 2.62 14.28
CA GLN A 173 14.38 2.97 15.68
C GLN A 173 12.97 2.51 16.11
N TRP A 174 11.96 2.79 15.29
CA TRP A 174 10.58 2.38 15.57
C TRP A 174 10.46 0.85 15.62
N ALA A 175 10.99 0.14 14.61
CA ALA A 175 10.91 -1.31 14.47
C ALA A 175 11.54 -1.99 15.69
N HIS A 176 12.75 -1.59 16.09
CA HIS A 176 13.42 -2.13 17.26
C HIS A 176 12.62 -1.91 18.56
N ALA A 177 11.96 -0.76 18.71
CA ALA A 177 11.22 -0.42 19.92
C ALA A 177 9.82 -1.05 20.01
N LYS A 178 9.20 -1.38 18.88
CA LYS A 178 7.74 -1.66 18.81
C LYS A 178 7.37 -2.99 18.15
N VAL A 179 8.27 -3.68 17.44
CA VAL A 179 7.94 -4.87 16.63
C VAL A 179 7.15 -5.95 17.37
N LEU A 180 7.56 -6.32 18.59
CA LEU A 180 6.94 -7.43 19.33
C LEU A 180 5.55 -7.11 19.90
N HIS A 181 5.09 -5.86 19.77
CA HIS A 181 3.88 -5.36 20.43
C HIS A 181 2.79 -4.90 19.46
N ARG A 182 3.02 -4.98 18.15
CA ARG A 182 2.08 -4.49 17.13
C ARG A 182 1.37 -5.65 16.44
N GLN A 183 0.05 -5.52 16.28
CA GLN A 183 -0.76 -6.48 15.54
C GLN A 183 -0.52 -6.30 14.05
N CYS A 184 -0.54 -7.39 13.29
CA CYS A 184 -0.46 -7.29 11.84
C CYS A 184 -1.79 -6.86 11.22
N CYS A 185 -1.69 -6.46 9.95
CA CYS A 185 -2.73 -5.93 9.08
C CYS A 185 -3.41 -4.62 9.55
N ALA A 186 -4.06 -3.97 8.59
CA ALA A 186 -4.65 -2.65 8.79
C ALA A 186 -6.15 -2.69 9.19
N GLU A 187 -6.78 -3.87 9.22
CA GLU A 187 -8.17 -4.00 9.66
C GLU A 187 -8.33 -3.62 11.12
N SER A 188 -9.17 -2.62 11.37
CA SER A 188 -9.34 -2.06 12.70
C SER A 188 -10.73 -1.50 12.93
N VAL A 189 -11.11 -1.46 14.20
CA VAL A 189 -12.24 -0.68 14.69
C VAL A 189 -11.67 0.51 15.45
N VAL A 190 -12.03 1.72 15.02
CA VAL A 190 -11.56 2.96 15.63
C VAL A 190 -12.71 3.90 15.91
N THR A 191 -12.63 4.66 17.00
CA THR A 191 -13.61 5.71 17.30
C THR A 191 -13.34 6.97 16.50
N ARG A 192 -14.38 7.78 16.33
CA ARG A 192 -14.27 9.14 15.80
C ARG A 192 -13.20 9.96 16.52
N GLU A 193 -13.17 9.85 17.83
CA GLU A 193 -12.29 10.62 18.70
C GLU A 193 -10.83 10.29 18.39
N VAL A 194 -10.49 9.02 18.16
CA VAL A 194 -9.15 8.60 17.73
C VAL A 194 -8.78 9.20 16.39
N ILE A 195 -9.66 9.10 15.38
CA ILE A 195 -9.40 9.71 14.06
C ILE A 195 -9.22 11.23 14.20
N ARG A 196 -9.97 11.88 15.08
CA ARG A 196 -9.90 13.33 15.31
C ARG A 196 -8.75 13.79 16.21
N ARG A 197 -7.98 12.88 16.81
CA ARG A 197 -6.70 13.26 17.45
C ARG A 197 -5.76 13.91 16.46
N HIS A 198 -5.90 13.54 15.19
CA HIS A 198 -5.12 14.09 14.10
C HIS A 198 -5.97 15.03 13.24
N PRO A 199 -5.41 16.18 12.82
CA PRO A 199 -6.13 17.10 11.94
C PRO A 199 -6.44 16.45 10.58
N LYS A 200 -7.50 16.90 9.91
CA LYS A 200 -7.90 16.41 8.58
C LYS A 200 -6.74 16.47 7.59
N GLU A 201 -5.93 17.51 7.70
CA GLU A 201 -4.77 17.82 6.87
C GLU A 201 -3.68 16.75 6.96
N LEU A 202 -3.58 16.00 8.07
CA LEU A 202 -2.65 14.89 8.18
C LEU A 202 -3.04 13.76 7.21
N TYR A 203 -4.32 13.41 7.17
CA TYR A 203 -4.83 12.38 6.26
C TYR A 203 -4.69 12.80 4.79
N GLN A 204 -4.92 14.09 4.50
CA GLN A 204 -4.66 14.64 3.18
C GLN A 204 -3.18 14.53 2.79
N ALA A 205 -2.26 14.90 3.70
CA ALA A 205 -0.84 14.80 3.45
C ALA A 205 -0.37 13.35 3.23
N LEU A 206 -0.93 12.37 3.94
CA LEU A 206 -0.68 10.95 3.69
C LEU A 206 -1.12 10.54 2.27
N ILE A 207 -2.31 10.96 1.84
CA ILE A 207 -2.78 10.72 0.46
C ILE A 207 -1.84 11.38 -0.56
N GLU A 208 -1.40 12.62 -0.31
CA GLU A 208 -0.45 13.34 -1.16
C GLU A 208 0.88 12.56 -1.30
N THR A 209 1.39 11.93 -0.23
CA THR A 209 2.57 11.06 -0.33
C THR A 209 2.33 9.81 -1.19
N ILE A 210 1.14 9.20 -1.07
CA ILE A 210 0.77 8.02 -1.87
C ILE A 210 0.67 8.40 -3.35
N ASP A 211 0.01 9.51 -3.65
CA ASP A 211 -0.22 10.01 -5.01
C ASP A 211 1.08 10.49 -5.68
N ALA A 212 2.08 10.90 -4.91
CA ALA A 212 3.39 11.28 -5.43
C ALA A 212 4.19 10.08 -5.97
N VAL A 213 4.01 8.89 -5.39
CA VAL A 213 4.69 7.65 -5.82
C VAL A 213 3.70 6.49 -5.87
N PRO A 214 2.75 6.47 -6.83
CA PRO A 214 1.63 5.53 -6.80
C PRO A 214 2.06 4.06 -7.00
N THR A 215 3.27 3.81 -7.52
CA THR A 215 3.79 2.45 -7.74
C THR A 215 4.44 1.83 -6.50
N ALA A 216 4.62 2.59 -5.42
CA ALA A 216 5.24 2.10 -4.20
C ALA A 216 4.32 1.13 -3.42
N PRO A 217 4.87 0.29 -2.52
CA PRO A 217 4.10 -0.70 -1.75
C PRO A 217 3.32 -0.11 -0.56
N TRP A 218 2.53 0.94 -0.81
CA TRP A 218 1.76 1.68 0.20
C TRP A 218 0.76 0.86 1.02
N GLY A 219 0.27 -0.27 0.50
CA GLY A 219 -0.53 -1.20 1.30
C GLY A 219 0.23 -1.66 2.53
N PHE A 220 1.43 -2.20 2.34
CA PHE A 220 2.28 -2.70 3.43
C PHE A 220 2.83 -1.56 4.30
N VAL A 221 3.24 -0.44 3.70
CA VAL A 221 3.71 0.73 4.46
C VAL A 221 2.62 1.20 5.43
N PHE A 222 1.36 1.20 4.99
CA PHE A 222 0.23 1.57 5.82
C PHE A 222 -0.05 0.52 6.91
N GLU A 223 -0.03 -0.78 6.61
CA GLU A 223 -0.22 -1.83 7.62
C GLU A 223 0.80 -1.72 8.76
N HIS A 224 2.06 -1.39 8.47
CA HIS A 224 3.08 -1.18 9.50
C HIS A 224 2.88 0.11 10.32
N THR A 225 2.24 1.12 9.72
CA THR A 225 2.14 2.47 10.31
C THR A 225 0.84 2.68 11.09
N VAL A 226 -0.25 2.07 10.64
CA VAL A 226 -1.62 2.48 10.98
C VAL A 226 -1.94 2.28 12.47
N GLU A 227 -1.45 1.22 13.11
CA GLU A 227 -1.66 1.04 14.55
C GLU A 227 -0.98 2.17 15.35
N SER A 228 0.24 2.56 14.97
CA SER A 228 0.93 3.71 15.58
C SER A 228 0.22 5.03 15.29
N LEU A 229 -0.35 5.19 14.08
CA LEU A 229 -1.18 6.35 13.77
C LEU A 229 -2.39 6.45 14.71
N TRP A 230 -2.99 5.33 15.13
CA TRP A 230 -4.11 5.33 16.07
C TRP A 230 -3.72 5.54 17.53
N ARG A 231 -2.58 4.98 17.94
CA ARG A 231 -2.20 4.85 19.35
C ARG A 231 -1.17 5.88 19.82
N ASP A 232 -0.30 6.33 18.93
CA ASP A 232 0.85 7.15 19.30
C ASP A 232 0.61 8.63 18.96
N ALA A 233 1.35 9.52 19.62
CA ALA A 233 1.35 10.94 19.27
C ALA A 233 2.14 11.15 17.96
N VAL A 234 1.59 11.98 17.08
CA VAL A 234 2.34 12.46 15.91
C VAL A 234 3.08 13.74 16.25
N VAL A 235 4.23 13.96 15.62
CA VAL A 235 5.03 15.18 15.80
C VAL A 235 4.29 16.40 15.23
N GLY A 236 4.47 17.57 15.85
CA GLY A 236 3.68 18.77 15.53
C GLY A 236 3.84 19.28 14.09
N ASN A 237 4.93 18.94 13.41
CA ASN A 237 5.22 19.31 12.02
C ASN A 237 4.98 18.15 11.03
N ALA A 238 4.24 17.11 11.41
CA ALA A 238 4.05 15.93 10.58
C ALA A 238 3.44 16.24 9.20
N VAL A 239 2.44 17.12 9.15
CA VAL A 239 1.80 17.57 7.90
C VAL A 239 2.83 18.20 6.96
N GLU A 240 3.64 19.13 7.48
CA GLU A 240 4.67 19.83 6.71
C GLU A 240 5.75 18.87 6.21
N ASN A 241 6.18 17.93 7.06
CA ASN A 241 7.19 16.93 6.70
C ASN A 241 6.69 16.00 5.58
N LEU A 242 5.46 15.51 5.67
CA LEU A 242 4.85 14.65 4.65
C LEU A 242 4.71 15.39 3.32
N ARG A 243 4.22 16.64 3.35
CA ARG A 243 4.05 17.45 2.15
C ARG A 243 5.36 17.81 1.47
N ARG A 244 6.37 18.17 2.25
CA ARG A 244 7.72 18.41 1.73
C ARG A 244 8.25 17.16 1.04
N TRP A 245 8.13 16.00 1.67
CA TRP A 245 8.55 14.74 1.07
C TRP A 245 7.80 14.44 -0.23
N ALA A 246 6.47 14.59 -0.26
CA ALA A 246 5.66 14.37 -1.47
C ALA A 246 6.09 15.32 -2.62
N ALA A 247 6.33 16.60 -2.32
CA ALA A 247 6.78 17.58 -3.30
C ALA A 247 8.15 17.22 -3.88
N GLU A 248 9.08 16.75 -3.06
CA GLU A 248 10.41 16.27 -3.50
C GLU A 248 10.28 15.07 -4.44
N GLN A 249 9.41 14.09 -4.15
CA GLN A 249 9.18 12.95 -5.03
C GLN A 249 8.61 13.37 -6.39
N ALA A 250 7.63 14.28 -6.39
CA ALA A 250 7.03 14.79 -7.62
C ALA A 250 8.05 15.54 -8.51
N GLN A 251 8.97 16.29 -7.89
CA GLN A 251 10.06 16.96 -8.61
C GLN A 251 11.04 15.98 -9.22
N GLN A 252 11.40 14.91 -8.51
CA GLN A 252 12.30 13.87 -9.02
C GLN A 252 11.69 13.12 -10.20
N ALA A 253 10.40 12.77 -10.12
CA ALA A 253 9.67 12.15 -11.23
C ALA A 253 9.68 13.04 -12.50
N THR A 254 9.49 14.35 -12.32
CA THR A 254 9.50 15.33 -13.42
C THR A 254 10.89 15.46 -14.05
N HIS A 255 11.95 15.58 -13.24
CA HIS A 255 13.32 15.67 -13.76
C HIS A 255 13.76 14.39 -14.48
N GLY A 256 13.40 13.21 -13.95
CA GLY A 256 13.67 11.94 -14.61
C GLY A 256 12.98 11.83 -15.97
N SER A 257 11.73 12.29 -16.07
CA SER A 257 10.98 12.31 -17.34
C SER A 257 11.60 13.26 -18.36
N LEU A 258 12.02 14.46 -17.95
CA LEU A 258 12.68 15.43 -18.84
C LEU A 258 14.01 14.91 -19.38
N LEU A 259 14.84 14.28 -18.55
CA LEU A 259 16.10 13.67 -19.00
C LEU A 259 15.85 12.55 -20.01
N GLN A 260 14.85 11.70 -19.76
CA GLN A 260 14.47 10.64 -20.70
C GLN A 260 13.97 11.18 -22.05
N GLN A 261 13.24 12.31 -22.04
CA GLN A 261 12.81 12.98 -23.28
C GLN A 261 13.98 13.61 -24.05
N VAL A 262 14.95 14.20 -23.34
CA VAL A 262 16.17 14.73 -23.96
C VAL A 262 16.97 13.61 -24.61
N ASP A 263 17.16 12.48 -23.93
CA ASP A 263 17.89 11.32 -24.48
C ASP A 263 17.20 10.74 -25.72
N LEU A 264 15.88 10.60 -25.71
CA LEU A 264 15.11 10.17 -26.89
C LEU A 264 15.24 11.17 -28.04
N GLY A 265 15.15 12.47 -27.76
CA GLY A 265 15.33 13.52 -28.77
C GLY A 265 16.76 13.61 -29.32
N VAL A 266 17.78 13.20 -28.56
CA VAL A 266 19.15 13.07 -29.07
C VAL A 266 19.27 11.85 -30.00
N LEU A 267 18.70 10.71 -29.62
CA LEU A 267 18.71 9.49 -30.44
C LEU A 267 17.94 9.65 -31.77
N GLU A 268 16.82 10.37 -31.76
CA GLU A 268 16.05 10.66 -32.98
C GLU A 268 16.80 11.59 -33.93
N ARG A 269 17.45 12.65 -33.41
CA ARG A 269 18.28 13.56 -34.23
C ARG A 269 19.49 12.86 -34.85
N ASP A 270 20.11 11.92 -34.13
CA ASP A 270 21.18 11.09 -34.67
C ASP A 270 20.69 10.15 -35.79
N ARG A 271 19.47 9.62 -35.65
CA ARG A 271 18.84 8.77 -36.67
C ARG A 271 18.48 9.55 -37.93
N GLU A 272 17.92 10.75 -37.80
CA GLU A 272 17.62 11.64 -38.93
C GLU A 272 18.90 12.09 -39.65
N SER A 273 19.94 12.46 -38.89
CA SER A 273 21.24 12.85 -39.44
C SER A 273 21.89 11.74 -40.25
N ARG A 274 21.84 10.49 -39.75
CA ARG A 274 22.31 9.31 -40.51
C ARG A 274 21.48 9.06 -41.76
N THR A 275 20.16 9.20 -41.68
CA THR A 275 19.26 8.96 -42.82
C THR A 275 19.47 9.99 -43.93
N ASN A 276 19.65 11.26 -43.58
CA ASN A 276 19.96 12.34 -44.53
C ASN A 276 21.34 12.17 -45.19
N MET A 277 22.32 11.66 -44.44
CA MET A 277 23.66 11.38 -44.98
C MET A 277 23.64 10.22 -46.01
N PHE A 278 22.76 9.23 -45.84
CA PHE A 278 22.57 8.15 -46.83
C PHE A 278 21.81 8.61 -48.08
N LEU A 279 20.93 9.61 -47.98
CA LEU A 279 20.19 10.17 -49.11
C LEU A 279 21.03 11.16 -49.94
N ALA A 280 21.98 11.86 -49.31
CA ALA A 280 22.90 12.78 -50.00
C ALA A 280 24.06 12.07 -50.75
N ALA A 281 24.22 10.75 -50.55
CA ALA A 281 25.27 9.93 -51.17
C ALA A 281 24.78 9.12 -52.40
N ARG A 282 23.56 9.40 -52.90
CA ARG A 282 23.00 8.87 -54.15
C ARG A 282 22.88 9.97 -55.18
#